data_AF-A0A1Y3N910-F1
#
_entry.id   AF-A0A1Y3N910-F1
#
_cell.length_a   1.000
_cell.length_b   1.000
_cell.length_c   1.000
_cell.angle_alpha   90.00
_cell.angle_beta   90.00
_cell.angle_gamma   90.00
#
_symmetry.space_group_name_H-M   'P 1'
#
loop_
_entity.id
_entity.type
_entity.pdbx_description
1 polymer ?
#
loop_
_entity_poly.entity_id
_entity_poly.type
_entity_poly.pdbx_seq_one_letter_code
_entity_poly.pdbx_strand_id
1 'polypeptide(L)'
;MTSFEKKTKLFYKELKNECNPDQLLGIAKQGIFLYEPLFKFDKINDHENVVEISIFAKQFFVINTKKQYEKLIQLTFSELNNNSEINPYLEKNELFSLIIINQFLIEELMKETNEEFISMAIQGITPYFLLLYFYEYGFISTKDLNLFSSNEKNKDQLNLKFEIFEHFYNKKYKNLLNKTIHNQNIKHKNYIMDHIIHHYGRDINIVNYCINKIKEYDLYIPTSQYQVPLFFPLKLLKKYTNKIFIPNQFCVTCEDKRLQTFLNTVSSDNDIKNDFCNISNKELKRYELHKDNFSNYQIRKKDIDLEYIYNTENYQTYLNDCKKNDLCIIDTPNKLIKIHRKEKEIYLFYTCNPFICIKNMKNMSFYRNYLKKNNELEKILNDPDYILNLKIKNMMCETEKQLVLYCYLISLVHNNTYNTFIINVFLHTVANFK
;
A
#
# COMPACT_ATOMS: atom_id res chain seq x y z
N MET A 1 22.63 19.43 13.35
CA MET A 1 21.24 19.05 13.65
C MET A 1 20.34 20.01 12.92
N THR A 2 19.45 19.53 12.06
CA THR A 2 18.60 20.35 11.20
C THR A 2 17.48 21.04 11.98
N SER A 3 16.84 22.05 11.41
CA SER A 3 15.63 22.68 11.95
C SER A 3 14.49 21.67 12.12
N PHE A 4 14.30 20.76 11.17
CA PHE A 4 13.35 19.64 11.27
C PHE A 4 13.67 18.72 12.46
N GLU A 5 14.94 18.38 12.68
CA GLU A 5 15.37 17.55 13.81
C GLU A 5 15.14 18.26 15.16
N LYS A 6 15.38 19.58 15.23
CA LYS A 6 15.07 20.40 16.41
C LYS A 6 13.57 20.40 16.72
N LYS A 7 12.73 20.63 15.71
CA LYS A 7 11.26 20.62 15.83
C LYS A 7 10.73 19.24 16.20
N THR A 8 11.30 18.18 15.62
CA THR A 8 10.97 16.79 15.97
C THR A 8 11.24 16.50 17.45
N LYS A 9 12.38 16.97 17.99
CA LYS A 9 12.67 16.83 19.43
C LYS A 9 11.66 17.59 20.30
N LEU A 10 11.29 18.80 19.90
CA LEU A 10 10.28 19.59 20.61
C LEU A 10 8.91 18.90 20.57
N PHE A 11 8.50 18.38 19.41
CA PHE A 11 7.27 17.62 19.22
C PHE A 11 7.21 16.42 20.18
N TYR A 12 8.24 15.59 20.23
CA TYR A 12 8.27 14.43 21.13
C TYR A 12 8.37 14.82 22.62
N LYS A 13 8.93 15.98 22.95
CA LYS A 13 8.91 16.51 24.32
C LYS A 13 7.48 16.88 24.72
N GLU A 14 6.77 17.60 23.84
CA GLU A 14 5.38 17.98 24.06
C GLU A 14 4.46 16.75 24.15
N LEU A 15 4.61 15.80 23.22
CA LEU A 15 3.82 14.56 23.17
C LEU A 15 3.94 13.73 24.46
N LYS A 16 5.11 13.76 25.11
CA LYS A 16 5.35 13.02 26.37
C LYS A 16 4.85 13.75 27.61
N ASN A 17 4.76 15.08 27.57
CA ASN A 17 4.37 15.93 28.69
C ASN A 17 2.84 16.05 28.78
N GLU A 18 2.32 17.27 28.67
CA GLU A 18 0.88 17.57 28.73
C GLU A 18 0.15 17.07 27.48
N CYS A 19 0.87 16.93 26.35
CA CYS A 19 0.33 16.47 25.08
C CYS A 19 -0.78 17.39 24.56
N ASN A 20 -0.52 18.70 24.53
CA ASN A 20 -1.46 19.67 23.98
C ASN A 20 -1.60 19.50 22.45
N PRO A 21 -2.78 19.08 21.94
CA PRO A 21 -2.93 18.75 20.52
C PRO A 21 -2.74 19.93 19.56
N ASP A 22 -3.08 21.15 19.98
CA ASP A 22 -2.94 22.37 19.16
C ASP A 22 -1.48 22.81 19.08
N GLN A 23 -0.75 22.71 20.20
CA GLN A 23 0.68 22.96 20.22
C GLN A 23 1.43 21.93 19.36
N LEU A 24 1.05 20.65 19.45
CA LEU A 24 1.60 19.60 18.60
C LEU A 24 1.36 19.87 17.12
N LEU A 25 0.14 20.29 16.75
CA LEU A 25 -0.19 20.69 15.38
C LEU A 25 0.64 21.90 14.92
N GLY A 26 0.78 22.91 15.77
CA GLY A 26 1.60 24.10 15.49
C GLY A 26 3.08 23.77 15.25
N ILE A 27 3.63 22.77 15.95
CA ILE A 27 4.99 22.27 15.70
C ILE A 27 5.05 21.46 14.39
N ALA A 28 4.07 20.60 14.14
CA ALA A 28 4.02 19.73 12.96
C ALA A 28 3.94 20.52 11.65
N LYS A 29 3.15 21.60 11.60
CA LYS A 29 3.05 22.54 10.47
C LYS A 29 4.39 23.12 10.04
N GLN A 30 5.34 23.22 10.96
CA GLN A 30 6.68 23.73 10.68
C GLN A 30 7.64 22.67 10.15
N GLY A 31 7.20 21.42 10.01
CA GLY A 31 7.98 20.29 9.50
C GLY A 31 8.65 19.46 10.58
N ILE A 32 8.28 18.19 10.66
CA ILE A 32 8.82 17.20 11.60
C ILE A 32 9.12 15.85 10.91
N PHE A 33 9.81 14.97 11.64
CA PHE A 33 9.83 13.54 11.38
C PHE A 33 9.01 12.85 12.48
N LEU A 34 8.09 11.96 12.10
CA LEU A 34 7.29 11.19 13.04
C LEU A 34 7.60 9.70 12.86
N TYR A 35 8.22 9.09 13.88
CA TYR A 35 8.77 7.73 13.79
C TYR A 35 7.73 6.63 14.00
N GLU A 36 6.62 6.96 14.63
CA GLU A 36 5.54 6.04 14.98
C GLU A 36 4.18 6.72 14.79
N PRO A 37 3.14 5.99 14.37
CA PRO A 37 1.79 6.52 14.27
C PRO A 37 1.23 7.10 15.57
N LEU A 38 0.56 8.25 15.49
CA LEU A 38 0.05 8.94 16.68
C LEU A 38 -1.12 8.23 17.37
N PHE A 39 -1.86 7.38 16.66
CA PHE A 39 -2.95 6.61 17.27
C PHE A 39 -2.45 5.59 18.31
N LYS A 40 -1.13 5.34 18.39
CA LYS A 40 -0.51 4.54 19.46
C LYS A 40 -0.34 5.30 20.78
N PHE A 41 -0.67 6.59 20.83
CA PHE A 41 -0.51 7.44 22.02
C PHE A 41 -1.87 7.81 22.59
N ASP A 42 -2.26 7.19 23.70
CA ASP A 42 -3.59 7.31 24.33
C ASP A 42 -4.03 8.75 24.62
N LYS A 43 -3.08 9.67 24.84
CA LYS A 43 -3.38 11.08 25.14
C LYS A 43 -3.92 11.88 23.95
N ILE A 44 -3.74 11.39 22.72
CA ILE A 44 -4.08 12.13 21.50
C ILE A 44 -4.77 11.28 20.43
N ASN A 45 -4.73 9.95 20.53
CA ASN A 45 -5.16 9.01 19.50
C ASN A 45 -6.53 9.31 18.85
N ASP A 46 -7.50 9.82 19.62
CA ASP A 46 -8.87 10.08 19.17
C ASP A 46 -9.15 11.56 18.84
N HIS A 47 -8.14 12.43 19.02
CA HIS A 47 -8.24 13.85 18.70
C HIS A 47 -8.15 14.10 17.19
N GLU A 48 -8.90 15.06 16.66
CA GLU A 48 -8.96 15.39 15.23
C GLU A 48 -7.61 15.82 14.64
N ASN A 49 -6.81 16.57 15.40
CA ASN A 49 -5.47 17.01 14.99
C ASN A 49 -4.52 15.86 14.64
N VAL A 50 -4.78 14.62 15.09
CA VAL A 50 -3.99 13.44 14.67
C VAL A 50 -3.97 13.28 13.16
N VAL A 51 -5.11 13.50 12.49
CA VAL A 51 -5.24 13.35 11.03
C VAL A 51 -4.29 14.33 10.34
N GLU A 52 -4.40 15.61 10.68
CA GLU A 52 -3.61 16.68 10.06
C GLU A 52 -2.12 16.54 10.36
N ILE A 53 -1.74 16.24 11.61
CA ILE A 53 -0.33 16.01 11.98
C ILE A 53 0.25 14.81 11.22
N SER A 54 -0.51 13.73 11.08
CA SER A 54 -0.03 12.51 10.39
C SER A 54 0.18 12.77 8.91
N ILE A 55 -0.71 13.53 8.28
CA ILE A 55 -0.56 14.02 6.90
C ILE A 55 0.71 14.87 6.77
N PHE A 56 0.91 15.89 7.62
CA PHE A 56 2.14 16.71 7.61
C PHE A 56 3.43 15.88 7.73
N ALA A 57 3.41 14.87 8.59
CA ALA A 57 4.57 14.02 8.84
C ALA A 57 4.71 12.84 7.86
N LYS A 58 3.77 12.69 6.91
CA LYS A 58 3.61 11.50 6.04
C LYS A 58 3.57 10.18 6.83
N GLN A 59 2.87 10.14 7.96
CA GLN A 59 2.74 8.95 8.80
C GLN A 59 1.37 8.28 8.63
N PHE A 60 1.31 6.97 8.87
CA PHE A 60 0.05 6.25 8.88
C PHE A 60 -0.86 6.71 10.03
N PHE A 61 -2.17 6.70 9.82
CA PHE A 61 -3.16 7.08 10.82
C PHE A 61 -4.45 6.26 10.69
N VAL A 62 -5.26 6.31 11.74
CA VAL A 62 -6.57 5.64 11.83
C VAL A 62 -7.63 6.72 12.07
N ILE A 63 -8.85 6.49 11.58
CA ILE A 63 -10.04 7.30 11.91
C ILE A 63 -10.88 6.51 12.91
N ASN A 64 -10.94 6.96 14.16
CA ASN A 64 -11.71 6.33 15.25
C ASN A 64 -12.96 7.13 15.63
N THR A 65 -12.99 8.42 15.31
CA THR A 65 -14.06 9.32 15.75
C THR A 65 -14.66 10.11 14.60
N LYS A 66 -15.91 10.57 14.80
CA LYS A 66 -16.61 11.41 13.83
C LYS A 66 -15.85 12.71 13.55
N LYS A 67 -15.25 13.32 14.59
CA LYS A 67 -14.43 14.54 14.43
C LYS A 67 -13.21 14.31 13.53
N GLN A 68 -12.53 13.16 13.66
CA GLN A 68 -11.43 12.79 12.78
C GLN A 68 -11.91 12.58 11.33
N TYR A 69 -13.08 11.97 11.14
CA TYR A 69 -13.69 11.79 9.82
C TYR A 69 -14.08 13.14 9.17
N GLU A 70 -14.72 14.04 9.91
CA GLU A 70 -15.04 15.40 9.46
C GLU A 70 -13.76 16.17 9.10
N LYS A 71 -12.70 16.02 9.90
CA LYS A 71 -11.39 16.61 9.62
C LYS A 71 -10.76 16.05 8.35
N LEU A 72 -10.88 14.75 8.10
CA LEU A 72 -10.42 14.10 6.87
C LEU A 72 -11.10 14.72 5.64
N ILE A 73 -12.43 14.83 5.67
CA ILE A 73 -13.22 15.47 4.60
C ILE A 73 -12.75 16.91 4.37
N GLN A 74 -12.65 17.70 5.45
CA GLN A 74 -12.17 19.08 5.37
C GLN A 74 -10.82 19.17 4.67
N LEU A 75 -9.87 18.32 5.05
CA LEU A 75 -8.52 18.32 4.49
C LEU A 75 -8.52 17.93 3.03
N THR A 76 -9.26 16.87 2.64
CA THR A 76 -9.39 16.43 1.25
C THR A 76 -9.87 17.56 0.34
N PHE A 77 -10.90 18.33 0.74
CA PHE A 77 -11.38 19.44 -0.06
C PHE A 77 -10.49 20.70 0.01
N SER A 78 -9.78 20.92 1.12
CA SER A 78 -8.85 22.06 1.24
C SER A 78 -7.63 21.92 0.32
N GLU A 79 -7.14 20.70 0.09
CA GLU A 79 -6.03 20.42 -0.85
C GLU A 79 -6.42 20.69 -2.31
N LEU A 80 -7.71 20.61 -2.66
CA LEU A 80 -8.21 20.91 -4.00
C LEU A 80 -8.22 22.40 -4.32
N ASN A 81 -8.42 23.23 -3.29
CA ASN A 81 -8.74 24.63 -3.46
C ASN A 81 -7.53 25.57 -3.29
N ASN A 82 -6.38 25.09 -2.82
CA ASN A 82 -5.19 25.92 -2.60
C ASN A 82 -3.89 25.31 -3.14
N ASN A 83 -3.10 26.15 -3.81
CA ASN A 83 -1.72 25.87 -4.20
C ASN A 83 -0.85 25.53 -2.97
N SER A 84 -0.57 24.24 -2.73
CA SER A 84 0.65 23.69 -2.11
C SER A 84 1.03 24.03 -0.65
N GLU A 85 0.31 24.89 0.07
CA GLU A 85 0.73 25.30 1.44
C GLU A 85 0.38 24.30 2.55
N ILE A 86 -0.65 23.47 2.37
CA ILE A 86 -1.06 22.46 3.39
C ILE A 86 -0.12 21.25 3.37
N ASN A 87 0.57 20.98 2.27
CA ASN A 87 1.76 20.14 2.28
C ASN A 87 2.47 20.25 0.94
N PRO A 88 3.70 20.80 0.83
CA PRO A 88 4.44 20.69 -0.42
C PRO A 88 4.77 19.23 -0.74
N TYR A 89 4.52 18.27 0.16
CA TYR A 89 5.07 16.92 0.05
C TYR A 89 4.08 15.82 -0.37
N LEU A 90 2.76 16.01 -0.30
CA LEU A 90 1.79 14.96 -0.66
C LEU A 90 1.14 15.26 -2.01
N GLU A 91 0.99 14.24 -2.85
CA GLU A 91 0.10 14.31 -4.02
C GLU A 91 -1.35 14.00 -3.58
N LYS A 92 -2.36 14.50 -4.32
CA LYS A 92 -3.80 14.37 -3.99
C LYS A 92 -4.25 12.95 -3.62
N ASN A 93 -3.61 11.93 -4.17
CA ASN A 93 -3.95 10.52 -3.93
C ASN A 93 -3.11 9.87 -2.81
N GLU A 94 -2.05 10.52 -2.32
CA GLU A 94 -1.21 9.99 -1.25
C GLU A 94 -1.91 10.02 0.12
N LEU A 95 -2.84 10.96 0.36
CA LEU A 95 -3.55 11.09 1.64
C LEU A 95 -4.25 9.78 2.07
N PHE A 96 -5.05 9.21 1.16
CA PHE A 96 -5.76 7.95 1.42
C PHE A 96 -4.81 6.74 1.54
N SER A 97 -3.62 6.82 0.92
CA SER A 97 -2.62 5.75 1.03
C SER A 97 -2.08 5.58 2.46
N LEU A 98 -2.16 6.63 3.29
CA LEU A 98 -1.72 6.66 4.68
C LEU A 98 -2.75 6.10 5.67
N ILE A 99 -4.00 5.91 5.23
CA ILE A 99 -5.07 5.50 6.13
C ILE A 99 -4.97 4.00 6.40
N ILE A 100 -4.91 3.64 7.68
CA ILE A 100 -5.12 2.27 8.15
C ILE A 100 -6.63 2.07 8.30
N ILE A 101 -7.16 1.14 7.52
CA ILE A 101 -8.59 0.87 7.47
C ILE A 101 -9.03 0.11 8.72
N ASN A 102 -10.02 0.66 9.40
CA ASN A 102 -10.74 0.02 10.49
C ASN A 102 -12.24 -0.07 10.14
N GLN A 103 -13.01 -0.77 10.98
CA GLN A 103 -14.45 -0.90 10.79
C GLN A 103 -15.17 0.46 10.84
N PHE A 104 -14.78 1.35 11.77
CA PHE A 104 -15.40 2.66 11.93
C PHE A 104 -15.36 3.50 10.64
N LEU A 105 -14.20 3.59 10.00
CA LEU A 105 -14.04 4.33 8.73
C LEU A 105 -14.96 3.80 7.64
N ILE A 106 -15.06 2.48 7.50
CA ILE A 106 -15.93 1.86 6.50
C ILE A 106 -17.40 2.19 6.77
N GLU A 107 -17.83 2.11 8.04
CA GLU A 107 -19.20 2.44 8.42
C GLU A 107 -19.54 3.91 8.18
N GLU A 108 -18.60 4.83 8.37
CA GLU A 108 -18.80 6.25 8.03
C GLU A 108 -18.86 6.46 6.50
N LEU A 109 -18.00 5.79 5.73
CA LEU A 109 -18.04 5.83 4.26
C LEU A 109 -19.35 5.27 3.68
N MET A 110 -19.97 4.27 4.34
CA MET A 110 -21.28 3.75 3.96
C MET A 110 -22.44 4.71 4.21
N LYS A 111 -22.27 5.69 5.12
CA LYS A 111 -23.25 6.73 5.42
C LYS A 111 -23.01 8.02 4.63
N GLU A 112 -21.85 8.14 4.01
CA GLU A 112 -21.46 9.32 3.25
C GLU A 112 -22.38 9.54 2.05
N THR A 113 -22.71 10.80 1.80
CA THR A 113 -23.55 11.21 0.67
C THR A 113 -22.80 12.06 -0.35
N ASN A 114 -21.62 12.57 0.02
CA ASN A 114 -20.76 13.32 -0.90
C ASN A 114 -20.09 12.37 -1.90
N GLU A 115 -20.67 12.27 -3.10
CA GLU A 115 -20.20 11.39 -4.17
C GLU A 115 -18.75 11.68 -4.60
N GLU A 116 -18.33 12.95 -4.56
CA GLU A 116 -16.97 13.35 -4.93
C GLU A 116 -15.95 12.79 -3.92
N PHE A 117 -16.23 12.94 -2.63
CA PHE A 117 -15.39 12.38 -1.56
C PHE A 117 -15.36 10.85 -1.61
N ILE A 118 -16.52 10.20 -1.81
CA ILE A 118 -16.60 8.73 -1.95
C ILE A 118 -15.72 8.25 -3.10
N SER A 119 -15.83 8.87 -4.28
CA SER A 119 -15.01 8.52 -5.45
C SER A 119 -13.51 8.67 -5.17
N MET A 120 -13.12 9.76 -4.50
CA MET A 120 -11.73 9.97 -4.09
C MET A 120 -11.25 8.92 -3.09
N ALA A 121 -12.07 8.59 -2.08
CA ALA A 121 -11.74 7.57 -1.08
C ALA A 121 -11.56 6.19 -1.73
N ILE A 122 -12.47 5.78 -2.63
CA ILE A 122 -12.38 4.49 -3.33
C ILE A 122 -11.10 4.43 -4.19
N GLN A 123 -10.79 5.49 -4.92
CA GLN A 123 -9.60 5.54 -5.78
C GLN A 123 -8.31 5.56 -4.97
N GLY A 124 -8.26 6.36 -3.90
CA GLY A 124 -7.06 6.56 -3.08
C GLY A 124 -6.75 5.39 -2.15
N ILE A 125 -7.77 4.71 -1.60
CA ILE A 125 -7.60 3.49 -0.79
C ILE A 125 -7.34 2.26 -1.68
N THR A 126 -7.92 2.29 -2.87
CA THR A 126 -8.09 1.24 -3.87
C THR A 126 -9.25 0.26 -3.60
N PRO A 127 -10.02 -0.12 -4.64
CA PRO A 127 -11.19 -1.00 -4.48
C PRO A 127 -10.85 -2.38 -3.93
N TYR A 128 -9.76 -2.99 -4.40
CA TYR A 128 -9.37 -4.34 -3.97
C TYR A 128 -8.89 -4.39 -2.52
N PHE A 129 -8.26 -3.32 -2.05
CA PHE A 129 -7.89 -3.21 -0.65
C PHE A 129 -9.14 -3.09 0.24
N LEU A 130 -10.15 -2.32 -0.20
CA LEU A 130 -11.46 -2.23 0.48
C LEU A 130 -12.18 -3.59 0.51
N LEU A 131 -12.14 -4.39 -0.57
CA LEU A 131 -12.75 -5.73 -0.60
C LEU A 131 -12.26 -6.63 0.54
N LEU A 132 -10.96 -6.61 0.84
CA LEU A 132 -10.39 -7.44 1.91
C LEU A 132 -10.98 -7.06 3.28
N TYR A 133 -11.12 -5.77 3.55
CA TYR A 133 -11.72 -5.29 4.80
C TYR A 133 -13.23 -5.48 4.84
N PHE A 134 -13.94 -5.34 3.72
CA PHE A 134 -15.36 -5.67 3.65
C PHE A 134 -15.61 -7.12 4.04
N TYR A 135 -14.78 -8.04 3.55
CA TYR A 135 -14.88 -9.44 3.94
C TYR A 135 -14.49 -9.65 5.41
N GLU A 136 -13.38 -9.03 5.85
CA GLU A 136 -12.91 -9.14 7.22
C GLU A 136 -13.95 -8.72 8.28
N TYR A 137 -14.68 -7.63 8.00
CA TYR A 137 -15.72 -7.08 8.88
C TYR A 137 -17.11 -7.67 8.62
N GLY A 138 -17.24 -8.62 7.68
CA GLY A 138 -18.50 -9.33 7.42
C GLY A 138 -19.52 -8.54 6.61
N PHE A 139 -19.10 -7.48 5.92
CA PHE A 139 -19.99 -6.70 5.03
C PHE A 139 -20.29 -7.39 3.70
N ILE A 140 -19.47 -8.35 3.28
CA ILE A 140 -19.66 -9.12 2.05
C ILE A 140 -19.43 -10.61 2.30
N SER A 141 -20.02 -11.47 1.48
CA SER A 141 -19.85 -12.91 1.61
C SER A 141 -18.50 -13.38 1.05
N THR A 142 -18.13 -14.63 1.36
CA THR A 142 -17.00 -15.30 0.72
C THR A 142 -17.17 -15.39 -0.80
N LYS A 143 -18.41 -15.57 -1.29
CA LYS A 143 -18.70 -15.65 -2.73
C LYS A 143 -18.39 -14.32 -3.41
N ASP A 144 -18.76 -13.21 -2.78
CA ASP A 144 -18.46 -11.86 -3.27
C ASP A 144 -16.96 -11.59 -3.33
N LEU A 145 -16.23 -11.86 -2.23
CA LEU A 145 -14.77 -11.68 -2.21
C LEU A 145 -14.12 -12.49 -3.32
N ASN A 146 -14.52 -13.76 -3.48
CA ASN A 146 -14.02 -14.62 -4.53
C ASN A 146 -14.29 -14.06 -5.92
N LEU A 147 -15.52 -13.61 -6.18
CA LEU A 147 -15.94 -13.08 -7.47
C LEU A 147 -15.11 -11.85 -7.86
N PHE A 148 -14.97 -10.89 -6.95
CA PHE A 148 -14.34 -9.60 -7.24
C PHE A 148 -12.83 -9.56 -7.02
N SER A 149 -12.23 -10.43 -6.20
CA SER A 149 -10.77 -10.47 -6.01
C SER A 149 -10.01 -11.16 -7.17
N SER A 150 -10.72 -11.74 -8.13
CA SER A 150 -10.14 -12.49 -9.24
C SER A 150 -9.49 -11.63 -10.34
N ASN A 151 -9.63 -10.30 -10.31
CA ASN A 151 -9.46 -9.47 -11.53
C ASN A 151 -8.31 -8.44 -11.57
N GLU A 152 -7.51 -8.27 -10.51
CA GLU A 152 -6.49 -7.20 -10.51
C GLU A 152 -5.13 -7.61 -11.09
N LYS A 153 -4.45 -6.66 -11.76
CA LYS A 153 -3.07 -6.80 -12.26
C LYS A 153 -2.01 -6.63 -11.15
N ASN A 154 -2.33 -5.96 -10.04
CA ASN A 154 -1.40 -5.59 -8.95
C ASN A 154 -1.72 -6.26 -7.59
N LYS A 155 -2.39 -7.42 -7.59
CA LYS A 155 -2.89 -8.07 -6.36
C LYS A 155 -1.84 -8.20 -5.28
N ASP A 156 -0.61 -8.57 -5.65
CA ASP A 156 0.42 -8.89 -4.67
C ASP A 156 0.79 -7.70 -3.78
N GLN A 157 0.81 -6.48 -4.33
CA GLN A 157 1.13 -5.27 -3.56
C GLN A 157 0.01 -4.89 -2.59
N LEU A 158 -1.24 -4.96 -3.01
CA LEU A 158 -2.39 -4.64 -2.15
C LEU A 158 -2.64 -5.72 -1.09
N ASN A 159 -2.46 -6.98 -1.47
CA ASN A 159 -2.49 -8.11 -0.56
C ASN A 159 -1.40 -7.98 0.52
N LEU A 160 -0.19 -7.59 0.12
CA LEU A 160 0.90 -7.32 1.05
C LEU A 160 0.59 -6.12 1.96
N LYS A 161 0.00 -5.03 1.44
CA LYS A 161 -0.46 -3.88 2.25
C LYS A 161 -1.38 -4.33 3.37
N PHE A 162 -2.35 -5.20 3.06
CA PHE A 162 -3.30 -5.73 4.03
C PHE A 162 -2.58 -6.53 5.11
N GLU A 163 -1.73 -7.48 4.71
CA GLU A 163 -0.99 -8.30 5.66
C GLU A 163 -0.07 -7.48 6.57
N ILE A 164 0.51 -6.38 6.06
CA ILE A 164 1.31 -5.44 6.86
C ILE A 164 0.43 -4.72 7.89
N PHE A 165 -0.69 -4.14 7.48
CA PHE A 165 -1.55 -3.39 8.42
C PHE A 165 -2.12 -4.30 9.51
N GLU A 166 -2.48 -5.53 9.13
CA GLU A 166 -2.89 -6.58 10.06
C GLU A 166 -1.78 -7.01 11.01
N HIS A 167 -0.53 -7.06 10.54
CA HIS A 167 0.60 -7.40 11.39
C HIS A 167 0.92 -6.32 12.43
N PHE A 168 1.00 -5.06 12.00
CA PHE A 168 1.54 -3.98 12.82
C PHE A 168 0.49 -3.19 13.60
N TYR A 169 -0.75 -3.12 13.11
CA TYR A 169 -1.74 -2.18 13.62
C TYR A 169 -2.99 -2.87 14.14
N ASN A 170 -3.71 -3.63 13.31
CA ASN A 170 -4.99 -4.24 13.70
C ASN A 170 -4.79 -5.53 14.53
N LYS A 171 -3.68 -6.24 14.32
CA LYS A 171 -3.24 -7.44 15.06
C LYS A 171 -4.18 -8.66 14.98
N LYS A 172 -5.27 -8.62 14.22
CA LYS A 172 -6.21 -9.74 14.05
C LYS A 172 -5.55 -10.90 13.30
N TYR A 173 -4.85 -10.61 12.20
CA TYR A 173 -4.09 -11.61 11.44
C TYR A 173 -2.56 -11.47 11.57
N LYS A 174 -2.06 -11.24 12.80
CA LYS A 174 -0.63 -10.96 13.04
C LYS A 174 0.36 -11.97 12.45
N ASN A 175 -0.04 -13.23 12.25
CA ASN A 175 0.86 -14.27 11.74
C ASN A 175 0.82 -14.41 10.20
N LEU A 176 -0.09 -13.71 9.51
CA LEU A 176 -0.32 -13.87 8.08
C LEU A 176 0.90 -13.43 7.26
N LEU A 177 1.41 -12.23 7.53
CA LEU A 177 2.62 -11.69 6.88
C LEU A 177 3.84 -12.62 7.05
N ASN A 178 4.06 -13.11 8.28
CA ASN A 178 5.17 -14.03 8.57
C ASN A 178 5.07 -15.32 7.75
N LYS A 179 3.88 -15.92 7.67
CA LYS A 179 3.64 -17.13 6.86
C LYS A 179 3.85 -16.86 5.37
N THR A 180 3.37 -15.71 4.89
CA THR A 180 3.56 -15.30 3.50
C THR A 180 5.04 -15.24 3.16
N ILE A 181 5.83 -14.50 3.94
CA ILE A 181 7.27 -14.36 3.68
C ILE A 181 7.98 -15.71 3.77
N HIS A 182 7.67 -16.51 4.80
CA HIS A 182 8.33 -17.79 5.03
C HIS A 182 8.21 -18.74 3.83
N ASN A 183 7.02 -18.79 3.23
CA ASN A 183 6.70 -19.68 2.12
C ASN A 183 7.29 -19.25 0.75
N GLN A 184 7.95 -18.09 0.68
CA GLN A 184 8.56 -17.61 -0.54
C GLN A 184 9.99 -18.13 -0.73
N ASN A 185 10.44 -18.18 -1.99
CA ASN A 185 11.86 -18.39 -2.30
C ASN A 185 12.70 -17.16 -1.93
N ILE A 186 14.03 -17.27 -2.03
CA ILE A 186 14.93 -16.21 -1.57
C ILE A 186 14.79 -14.93 -2.40
N LYS A 187 14.59 -15.03 -3.71
CA LYS A 187 14.34 -13.89 -4.61
C LYS A 187 13.09 -13.13 -4.20
N HIS A 188 11.99 -13.82 -3.98
CA HIS A 188 10.72 -13.21 -3.59
C HIS A 188 10.77 -12.66 -2.16
N LYS A 189 11.50 -13.30 -1.23
CA LYS A 189 11.77 -12.73 0.10
C LYS A 189 12.51 -11.39 0.02
N ASN A 190 13.56 -11.31 -0.80
CA ASN A 190 14.28 -10.06 -1.06
C ASN A 190 13.34 -8.98 -1.63
N TYR A 191 12.56 -9.32 -2.65
CA TYR A 191 11.57 -8.43 -3.25
C TYR A 191 10.56 -7.90 -2.22
N ILE A 192 9.99 -8.77 -1.39
CA ILE A 192 9.01 -8.37 -0.37
C ILE A 192 9.67 -7.44 0.66
N MET A 193 10.87 -7.76 1.15
CA MET A 193 11.55 -6.89 2.13
C MET A 193 11.85 -5.51 1.53
N ASP A 194 12.39 -5.47 0.32
CA ASP A 194 12.66 -4.23 -0.41
C ASP A 194 11.40 -3.37 -0.55
N HIS A 195 10.30 -4.01 -0.98
CA HIS A 195 9.00 -3.35 -1.11
C HIS A 195 8.45 -2.84 0.22
N ILE A 196 8.54 -3.63 1.30
CA ILE A 196 8.10 -3.21 2.63
C ILE A 196 8.88 -1.98 3.08
N ILE A 197 10.21 -1.99 2.93
CA ILE A 197 11.06 -0.88 3.34
C ILE A 197 10.69 0.38 2.56
N HIS A 198 10.59 0.30 1.22
CA HIS A 198 10.40 1.47 0.38
C HIS A 198 9.01 2.10 0.52
N HIS A 199 7.95 1.30 0.65
CA HIS A 199 6.57 1.82 0.67
C HIS A 199 6.00 1.99 2.07
N TYR A 200 6.43 1.15 3.03
CA TYR A 200 5.85 1.07 4.37
C TYR A 200 6.86 1.36 5.50
N GLY A 201 8.15 1.53 5.19
CA GLY A 201 9.22 1.79 6.16
C GLY A 201 9.19 3.17 6.83
N ARG A 202 8.04 3.85 6.87
CA ARG A 202 7.83 5.12 7.60
C ARG A 202 7.54 4.92 9.09
N ASP A 203 7.12 3.73 9.53
CA ASP A 203 7.06 3.33 10.94
C ASP A 203 8.36 2.61 11.31
N ILE A 204 9.02 3.06 12.38
CA ILE A 204 10.28 2.51 12.87
C ILE A 204 10.19 1.02 13.22
N ASN A 205 9.02 0.56 13.64
CA ASN A 205 8.76 -0.83 13.99
C ASN A 205 8.75 -1.72 12.75
N ILE A 206 8.27 -1.22 11.61
CA ILE A 206 8.32 -1.92 10.32
C ILE A 206 9.78 -2.06 9.86
N VAL A 207 10.57 -0.99 9.96
CA VAL A 207 12.00 -1.02 9.60
C VAL A 207 12.76 -2.04 10.46
N ASN A 208 12.53 -2.03 11.78
CA ASN A 208 13.16 -3.00 12.69
C ASN A 208 12.74 -4.44 12.39
N TYR A 209 11.47 -4.66 12.04
CA TYR A 209 10.98 -5.96 11.59
C TYR A 209 11.71 -6.45 10.33
N CYS A 210 11.84 -5.59 9.31
CA CYS A 210 12.57 -5.94 8.08
C CYS A 210 14.03 -6.28 8.37
N ILE A 211 14.72 -5.50 9.20
CA ILE A 211 16.11 -5.79 9.61
C ILE A 211 16.23 -7.17 10.26
N ASN A 212 15.27 -7.54 11.11
CA ASN A 212 15.27 -8.85 11.75
C ASN A 212 15.02 -9.97 10.74
N LYS A 213 14.07 -9.80 9.81
CA LYS A 213 13.78 -10.80 8.78
C LYS A 213 14.90 -10.95 7.75
N ILE A 214 15.57 -9.86 7.39
CA ILE A 214 16.76 -9.87 6.53
C ILE A 214 17.86 -10.71 7.17
N LYS A 215 18.10 -10.56 8.47
CA LYS A 215 19.07 -11.38 9.20
C LYS A 215 18.64 -12.84 9.35
N GLU A 216 17.37 -13.07 9.69
CA GLU A 216 16.80 -14.42 9.89
C GLU A 216 16.93 -15.28 8.64
N TYR A 217 16.70 -14.69 7.46
CA TYR A 217 16.76 -15.40 6.18
C TYR A 217 18.05 -15.17 5.40
N ASP A 218 19.04 -14.48 5.99
CA ASP A 218 20.30 -14.09 5.35
C ASP A 218 20.09 -13.49 3.95
N LEU A 219 19.26 -12.43 3.89
CA LEU A 219 18.84 -11.77 2.66
C LEU A 219 19.85 -10.73 2.19
N TYR A 220 19.90 -10.54 0.87
CA TYR A 220 20.77 -9.59 0.19
C TYR A 220 19.89 -8.62 -0.57
N ILE A 221 19.59 -7.47 0.01
CA ILE A 221 18.73 -6.47 -0.62
C ILE A 221 19.59 -5.62 -1.57
N PRO A 222 19.48 -5.81 -2.90
CA PRO A 222 20.18 -4.94 -3.84
C PRO A 222 19.50 -3.58 -3.87
N THR A 223 20.29 -2.53 -4.06
CA THR A 223 19.77 -1.18 -4.19
C THR A 223 19.41 -0.92 -5.65
N SER A 224 18.11 -0.83 -5.97
CA SER A 224 17.66 -0.58 -7.35
C SER A 224 17.64 0.91 -7.72
N GLN A 225 17.25 1.77 -6.77
CA GLN A 225 17.13 3.22 -6.94
C GLN A 225 17.69 3.92 -5.70
N TYR A 226 16.91 4.08 -4.64
CA TYR A 226 17.38 4.61 -3.36
C TYR A 226 17.85 3.53 -2.41
N GLN A 227 18.72 3.90 -1.46
CA GLN A 227 19.00 3.01 -0.35
C GLN A 227 17.88 3.06 0.69
N VAL A 228 17.47 4.23 1.19
CA VAL A 228 16.48 4.28 2.29
C VAL A 228 15.48 5.40 2.06
N PRO A 229 14.17 5.15 2.25
CA PRO A 229 13.18 6.22 2.23
C PRO A 229 13.49 7.34 3.21
N LEU A 230 13.29 8.57 2.78
CA LEU A 230 13.68 9.78 3.51
C LEU A 230 12.68 10.18 4.60
N PHE A 231 12.14 9.19 5.32
CA PHE A 231 11.16 9.36 6.40
C PHE A 231 11.79 9.64 7.77
N PHE A 232 13.12 9.51 7.90
CA PHE A 232 13.82 9.67 9.18
C PHE A 232 14.97 10.67 9.09
N PRO A 233 15.40 11.23 10.23
CA PRO A 233 16.65 11.98 10.34
C PRO A 233 17.85 11.21 9.78
N LEU A 234 18.83 11.95 9.23
CA LEU A 234 20.01 11.37 8.58
C LEU A 234 20.78 10.38 9.49
N LYS A 235 20.84 10.66 10.80
CA LYS A 235 21.47 9.77 11.77
C LYS A 235 20.79 8.39 11.84
N LEU A 236 19.46 8.35 11.75
CA LEU A 236 18.70 7.09 11.75
C LEU A 236 18.81 6.39 10.40
N LEU A 237 18.73 7.14 9.29
CA LEU A 237 18.94 6.58 7.95
C LEU A 237 20.28 5.85 7.87
N LYS A 238 21.37 6.52 8.27
CA LYS A 238 22.73 5.93 8.31
C LYS A 238 22.81 4.64 9.13
N LYS A 239 22.05 4.56 10.24
CA LYS A 239 22.00 3.37 11.09
C LYS A 239 21.29 2.20 10.38
N TYR A 240 20.28 2.47 9.58
CA TYR A 240 19.47 1.46 8.91
C TYR A 240 20.03 1.03 7.57
N THR A 241 20.57 1.95 6.76
CA THR A 241 21.19 1.65 5.47
C THR A 241 22.16 0.47 5.59
N ASN A 242 23.11 0.56 6.52
CA ASN A 242 24.16 -0.44 6.73
C ASN A 242 23.66 -1.81 7.23
N LYS A 243 22.40 -1.90 7.67
CA LYS A 243 21.80 -3.14 8.19
C LYS A 243 20.87 -3.82 7.19
N ILE A 244 20.51 -3.14 6.13
CA ILE A 244 19.48 -3.57 5.18
C ILE A 244 20.10 -3.85 3.82
N PHE A 245 20.94 -2.94 3.33
CA PHE A 245 21.42 -2.96 1.96
C PHE A 245 22.88 -3.41 1.87
N ILE A 246 23.21 -4.01 0.72
CA ILE A 246 24.59 -4.30 0.36
C ILE A 246 25.38 -2.98 0.30
N PRO A 247 26.62 -2.92 0.82
CA PRO A 247 27.44 -1.72 0.75
C PRO A 247 27.67 -1.26 -0.70
N ASN A 248 27.47 0.03 -0.94
CA ASN A 248 27.80 0.68 -2.21
C ASN A 248 29.30 0.59 -2.51
N GLN A 249 29.62 0.24 -3.76
CA GLN A 249 30.98 0.27 -4.31
C GLN A 249 31.44 1.68 -4.65
N PHE A 250 30.52 2.64 -4.84
CA PHE A 250 30.84 4.02 -5.14
C PHE A 250 30.58 4.93 -3.93
N CYS A 251 31.33 6.03 -3.85
CA CYS A 251 31.06 7.13 -2.94
C CYS A 251 31.27 8.47 -3.60
N VAL A 252 30.66 9.46 -2.99
CA VAL A 252 30.77 10.86 -3.32
C VAL A 252 31.76 11.52 -2.37
N THR A 253 32.65 12.34 -2.91
CA THR A 253 33.50 13.26 -2.13
C THR A 253 33.28 14.68 -2.61
N CYS A 254 33.01 15.60 -1.70
CA CYS A 254 32.88 17.03 -1.99
C CYS A 254 33.34 17.88 -0.79
N GLU A 255 33.42 19.20 -0.99
CA GLU A 255 33.80 20.15 0.05
C GLU A 255 32.75 20.21 1.16
N ASP A 256 31.46 20.25 0.79
CA ASP A 256 30.35 20.20 1.73
C ASP A 256 30.24 18.81 2.38
N LYS A 257 30.77 18.68 3.59
CA LYS A 257 30.74 17.41 4.35
C LYS A 257 29.34 16.96 4.75
N ARG A 258 28.38 17.87 4.86
CA ARG A 258 26.99 17.52 5.16
C ARG A 258 26.34 16.91 3.93
N LEU A 259 26.49 17.54 2.77
CA LEU A 259 26.04 16.99 1.49
C LEU A 259 26.72 15.65 1.20
N GLN A 260 28.04 15.57 1.37
CA GLN A 260 28.81 14.33 1.21
C GLN A 260 28.24 13.20 2.08
N THR A 261 27.95 13.48 3.35
CA THR A 261 27.39 12.49 4.28
C THR A 261 25.99 12.07 3.86
N PHE A 262 25.16 13.02 3.43
CA PHE A 262 23.81 12.76 2.96
C PHE A 262 23.81 11.82 1.75
N LEU A 263 24.49 12.20 0.66
CA LEU A 263 24.52 11.43 -0.58
C LEU A 263 25.04 10.00 -0.37
N ASN A 264 26.13 9.86 0.38
CA ASN A 264 26.69 8.53 0.70
C ASN A 264 25.82 7.67 1.63
N THR A 265 24.79 8.24 2.25
CA THR A 265 23.87 7.52 3.15
C THR A 265 22.60 7.06 2.43
N VAL A 266 22.13 7.83 1.45
CA VAL A 266 20.80 7.67 0.86
C VAL A 266 20.82 7.19 -0.58
N SER A 267 21.89 7.50 -1.33
CA SER A 267 21.99 7.18 -2.75
C SER A 267 22.56 5.78 -2.95
N SER A 268 22.00 5.02 -3.87
CA SER A 268 22.59 3.75 -4.32
C SER A 268 23.77 3.97 -5.27
N ASP A 269 24.50 2.90 -5.60
CA ASP A 269 25.46 2.93 -6.71
C ASP A 269 24.83 3.35 -8.04
N ASN A 270 23.57 3.00 -8.30
CA ASN A 270 22.86 3.43 -9.51
C ASN A 270 22.55 4.93 -9.47
N ASP A 271 22.09 5.45 -8.32
CA ASP A 271 21.83 6.88 -8.15
C ASP A 271 23.12 7.70 -8.28
N ILE A 272 24.22 7.22 -7.69
CA ILE A 272 25.53 7.88 -7.75
C ILE A 272 26.01 7.96 -9.20
N LYS A 273 25.84 6.91 -10.00
CA LYS A 273 26.22 6.89 -11.42
C LYS A 273 25.33 7.76 -12.31
N ASN A 274 24.08 7.98 -11.90
CA ASN A 274 23.08 8.75 -12.64
C ASN A 274 22.89 10.16 -12.04
N ASP A 275 23.94 10.75 -11.47
CA ASP A 275 23.99 12.13 -10.96
C ASP A 275 22.81 12.52 -10.04
N PHE A 276 22.34 11.59 -9.19
CA PHE A 276 21.30 11.83 -8.18
C PHE A 276 19.95 12.31 -8.75
N CYS A 277 19.64 11.97 -10.00
CA CYS A 277 18.44 12.46 -10.70
C CYS A 277 17.13 12.22 -9.94
N ASN A 278 17.08 11.16 -9.14
CA ASN A 278 15.86 10.76 -8.47
C ASN A 278 15.48 11.72 -7.32
N ILE A 279 16.43 12.38 -6.62
CA ILE A 279 16.13 13.05 -5.32
C ILE A 279 15.34 14.32 -5.57
N SER A 280 14.17 14.46 -4.92
CA SER A 280 13.36 15.66 -5.09
C SER A 280 13.89 16.84 -4.27
N ASN A 281 13.76 18.07 -4.79
CA ASN A 281 14.08 19.30 -4.02
C ASN A 281 13.30 19.40 -2.71
N LYS A 282 12.08 18.86 -2.75
CA LYS A 282 11.17 18.74 -1.62
C LYS A 282 11.81 17.95 -0.48
N GLU A 283 12.34 16.77 -0.78
CA GLU A 283 13.02 15.94 0.22
C GLU A 283 14.30 16.60 0.74
N LEU A 284 15.11 17.19 -0.14
CA LEU A 284 16.34 17.89 0.24
C LEU A 284 16.10 19.02 1.24
N LYS A 285 14.98 19.75 1.10
CA LYS A 285 14.60 20.83 2.02
C LYS A 285 14.48 20.36 3.48
N ARG A 286 14.02 19.13 3.73
CA ARG A 286 13.96 18.55 5.10
C ARG A 286 15.33 18.40 5.75
N TYR A 287 16.36 18.26 4.92
CA TYR A 287 17.75 18.14 5.32
C TYR A 287 18.53 19.44 5.13
N GLU A 288 17.86 20.56 4.82
CA GLU A 288 18.49 21.87 4.54
C GLU A 288 19.58 21.76 3.46
N LEU A 289 19.28 20.98 2.41
CA LEU A 289 20.14 20.80 1.24
C LEU A 289 19.44 21.38 0.00
N HIS A 290 20.24 21.81 -0.97
CA HIS A 290 19.80 22.36 -2.25
C HIS A 290 20.54 21.66 -3.39
N LYS A 291 19.85 21.39 -4.51
CA LYS A 291 20.47 20.75 -5.68
C LYS A 291 21.62 21.55 -6.27
N ASP A 292 21.58 22.88 -6.17
CA ASP A 292 22.64 23.74 -6.71
C ASP A 292 24.01 23.46 -6.05
N ASN A 293 23.99 22.92 -4.82
CA ASN A 293 25.20 22.50 -4.10
C ASN A 293 25.84 21.22 -4.68
N PHE A 294 25.18 20.55 -5.64
CA PHE A 294 25.62 19.28 -6.22
C PHE A 294 26.57 19.51 -7.41
N SER A 295 26.97 20.74 -7.71
CA SER A 295 27.81 21.05 -8.87
C SER A 295 29.29 20.65 -8.72
N ASN A 296 29.77 20.38 -7.49
CA ASN A 296 31.19 20.16 -7.19
C ASN A 296 31.47 18.88 -6.37
N TYR A 297 31.17 17.70 -6.93
CA TYR A 297 31.55 16.43 -6.32
C TYR A 297 32.39 15.55 -7.24
N GLN A 298 33.17 14.66 -6.62
CA GLN A 298 33.90 13.59 -7.29
C GLN A 298 33.32 12.25 -6.86
N ILE A 299 33.15 11.34 -7.82
CA ILE A 299 32.78 9.96 -7.55
C ILE A 299 34.07 9.14 -7.42
N ARG A 300 34.17 8.34 -6.36
CA ARG A 300 35.29 7.43 -6.12
C ARG A 300 34.78 6.01 -5.92
N LYS A 301 35.46 5.04 -6.50
CA LYS A 301 35.26 3.63 -6.17
C LYS A 301 35.89 3.36 -4.81
N LYS A 302 35.15 2.71 -3.92
CA LYS A 302 35.65 2.27 -2.62
C LYS A 302 36.39 0.95 -2.77
N ASP A 303 37.41 0.77 -1.95
CA ASP A 303 38.05 -0.51 -1.75
C ASP A 303 37.22 -1.30 -0.72
N ILE A 304 36.26 -2.08 -1.21
CA ILE A 304 35.42 -2.96 -0.40
C ILE A 304 35.48 -4.34 -1.01
N ASP A 305 35.91 -5.31 -0.21
CA ASP A 305 35.78 -6.72 -0.54
C ASP A 305 34.31 -7.13 -0.37
N LEU A 306 33.67 -7.53 -1.47
CA LEU A 306 32.30 -8.08 -1.48
C LEU A 306 32.29 -9.58 -1.79
N GLU A 307 33.45 -10.23 -1.91
CA GLU A 307 33.54 -11.68 -2.15
C GLU A 307 32.89 -12.47 -1.03
N TYR A 308 32.98 -11.99 0.22
CA TYR A 308 32.30 -12.61 1.36
C TYR A 308 30.78 -12.67 1.20
N ILE A 309 30.17 -11.75 0.42
CA ILE A 309 28.75 -11.77 0.07
C ILE A 309 28.54 -12.68 -1.14
N TYR A 310 29.31 -12.44 -2.21
CA TYR A 310 29.13 -13.11 -3.49
C TYR A 310 29.37 -14.61 -3.45
N ASN A 311 30.21 -15.09 -2.52
CA ASN A 311 30.52 -16.50 -2.36
C ASN A 311 29.57 -17.23 -1.39
N THR A 312 28.57 -16.56 -0.81
CA THR A 312 27.60 -17.23 0.07
C THR A 312 26.62 -18.10 -0.73
N GLU A 313 26.22 -19.23 -0.14
CA GLU A 313 25.22 -20.14 -0.73
C GLU A 313 23.88 -19.42 -0.99
N ASN A 314 23.46 -18.55 -0.07
CA ASN A 314 22.21 -17.80 -0.19
C ASN A 314 22.24 -16.79 -1.35
N TYR A 315 23.37 -16.08 -1.55
CA TYR A 315 23.50 -15.17 -2.68
C TYR A 315 23.53 -15.92 -4.03
N GLN A 316 24.21 -17.07 -4.09
CA GLN A 316 24.21 -17.92 -5.27
C GLN A 316 22.81 -18.49 -5.56
N THR A 317 22.07 -18.88 -4.52
CA THR A 317 20.67 -19.29 -4.64
C THR A 317 19.80 -18.14 -5.16
N TYR A 318 20.00 -16.93 -4.65
CA TYR A 318 19.33 -15.73 -5.14
C TYR A 318 19.57 -15.48 -6.63
N LEU A 319 20.82 -15.53 -7.08
CA LEU A 319 21.16 -15.37 -8.50
C LEU A 319 20.51 -16.45 -9.37
N ASN A 320 20.44 -17.69 -8.88
CA ASN A 320 19.79 -18.78 -9.61
C ASN A 320 18.27 -18.62 -9.66
N ASP A 321 17.65 -18.16 -8.59
CA ASP A 321 16.23 -17.83 -8.57
C ASP A 321 15.91 -16.63 -9.47
N CYS A 322 16.79 -15.63 -9.55
CA CYS A 322 16.64 -14.50 -10.48
C CYS A 322 16.60 -14.93 -11.96
N LYS A 323 17.23 -16.06 -12.32
CA LYS A 323 17.15 -16.63 -13.68
C LYS A 323 15.79 -17.29 -13.94
N LYS A 324 15.03 -17.66 -12.90
CA LYS A 324 13.68 -18.21 -13.04
C LYS A 324 12.71 -17.05 -13.32
N ASN A 325 11.86 -17.23 -14.33
CA ASN A 325 10.83 -16.26 -14.67
C ASN A 325 9.52 -16.52 -13.89
N ASP A 326 9.65 -16.66 -12.57
CA ASP A 326 8.53 -16.89 -11.66
C ASP A 326 8.07 -15.61 -10.96
N LEU A 327 6.75 -15.44 -10.84
CA LEU A 327 6.11 -14.31 -10.19
C LEU A 327 6.01 -14.52 -8.67
N CYS A 328 6.16 -13.44 -7.91
CA CYS A 328 5.91 -13.45 -6.46
C CYS A 328 4.40 -13.43 -6.22
N ILE A 329 3.81 -14.59 -5.89
CA ILE A 329 2.35 -14.69 -5.69
C ILE A 329 2.03 -14.55 -4.20
N ILE A 330 1.24 -13.53 -3.86
CA ILE A 330 0.72 -13.27 -2.51
C ILE A 330 -0.79 -13.40 -2.56
N ASP A 331 -1.30 -14.57 -2.14
CA ASP A 331 -2.72 -14.91 -2.21
C ASP A 331 -3.45 -14.69 -0.87
N THR A 332 -3.56 -13.44 -0.46
CA THR A 332 -4.23 -13.05 0.80
C THR A 332 -5.72 -13.41 0.83
N PRO A 333 -6.53 -13.17 -0.23
CA PRO A 333 -7.96 -13.55 -0.22
C PRO A 333 -8.17 -15.02 0.15
N ASN A 334 -7.49 -15.95 -0.52
CA ASN A 334 -7.67 -17.37 -0.23
C ASN A 334 -7.16 -17.76 1.17
N LYS A 335 -6.11 -17.10 1.68
CA LYS A 335 -5.65 -17.31 3.06
C LYS A 335 -6.70 -16.85 4.06
N LEU A 336 -7.32 -15.68 3.86
CA LEU A 336 -8.40 -15.19 4.72
C LEU A 336 -9.60 -16.13 4.69
N ILE A 337 -10.02 -16.58 3.51
CA ILE A 337 -11.11 -17.54 3.36
C ILE A 337 -10.83 -18.82 4.16
N LYS A 338 -9.60 -19.36 4.06
CA LYS A 338 -9.17 -20.53 4.85
C LYS A 338 -9.14 -20.29 6.36
N ILE A 339 -8.87 -19.07 6.80
CA ILE A 339 -8.90 -18.71 8.22
C ILE A 339 -10.34 -18.67 8.74
N HIS A 340 -11.27 -18.11 7.96
CA HIS A 340 -12.66 -17.93 8.36
C HIS A 340 -13.56 -19.17 8.17
N ARG A 341 -13.23 -20.08 7.24
CA ARG A 341 -14.04 -21.28 6.96
C ARG A 341 -13.35 -22.57 7.41
N LYS A 342 -14.12 -23.48 8.01
CA LYS A 342 -13.67 -24.86 8.33
C LYS A 342 -13.73 -25.82 7.14
N GLU A 343 -14.49 -25.52 6.08
CA GLU A 343 -14.67 -26.42 4.93
C GLU A 343 -14.36 -25.77 3.57
N LYS A 344 -13.76 -26.59 2.68
CA LYS A 344 -13.37 -26.26 1.31
C LYS A 344 -14.59 -26.29 0.39
N GLU A 345 -15.42 -25.27 0.40
CA GLU A 345 -16.22 -24.98 -0.79
C GLU A 345 -15.28 -24.40 -1.85
N ILE A 346 -14.84 -25.26 -2.77
CA ILE A 346 -14.13 -24.84 -3.97
C ILE A 346 -15.19 -24.26 -4.91
N TYR A 347 -15.31 -22.94 -4.93
CA TYR A 347 -16.12 -22.28 -5.95
C TYR A 347 -15.41 -22.47 -7.29
N LEU A 348 -16.06 -23.23 -8.19
CA LEU A 348 -15.62 -23.40 -9.56
C LEU A 348 -15.75 -22.06 -10.27
N PHE A 349 -14.63 -21.37 -10.45
CA PHE A 349 -14.60 -20.14 -11.19
C PHE A 349 -14.81 -20.39 -12.68
N TYR A 350 -15.35 -19.37 -13.33
CA TYR A 350 -15.33 -19.26 -14.76
C TYR A 350 -13.88 -19.16 -15.25
N THR A 351 -13.33 -20.27 -15.69
CA THR A 351 -12.09 -20.27 -16.46
C THR A 351 -12.39 -19.60 -17.80
N CYS A 352 -11.94 -18.37 -17.98
CA CYS A 352 -12.04 -17.65 -19.24
C CYS A 352 -10.75 -17.81 -20.04
N ASN A 353 -10.90 -17.83 -21.36
CA ASN A 353 -9.77 -17.61 -22.25
C ASN A 353 -9.45 -16.10 -22.24
N PRO A 354 -8.17 -15.67 -22.08
CA PRO A 354 -7.80 -14.26 -21.99
C PRO A 354 -8.10 -13.42 -23.25
N PHE A 355 -8.59 -14.01 -24.35
CA PHE A 355 -8.99 -13.24 -25.52
C PHE A 355 -10.16 -12.30 -25.21
N ILE A 356 -10.03 -11.04 -25.63
CA ILE A 356 -11.12 -10.06 -25.63
C ILE A 356 -11.88 -10.21 -26.96
N CYS A 357 -13.09 -10.77 -26.90
CA CYS A 357 -13.99 -10.82 -28.07
C CYS A 357 -15.05 -9.73 -27.95
N ILE A 358 -14.85 -8.60 -28.63
CA ILE A 358 -15.87 -7.54 -28.76
C ILE A 358 -16.84 -7.86 -29.90
N LYS A 359 -16.38 -8.58 -30.93
CA LYS A 359 -17.23 -8.96 -32.08
C LYS A 359 -18.09 -10.18 -31.71
N ASN A 360 -19.41 -9.99 -31.69
CA ASN A 360 -20.48 -10.96 -31.41
C ASN A 360 -20.76 -11.33 -29.93
N MET A 361 -21.18 -10.35 -29.11
CA MET A 361 -21.89 -10.61 -27.84
C MET A 361 -23.03 -11.64 -28.00
N LYS A 362 -23.74 -11.61 -29.13
CA LYS A 362 -24.83 -12.55 -29.46
C LYS A 362 -24.39 -14.03 -29.49
N ASN A 363 -23.11 -14.31 -29.65
CA ASN A 363 -22.56 -15.67 -29.69
C ASN A 363 -22.04 -16.16 -28.34
N MET A 364 -21.90 -15.27 -27.35
CA MET A 364 -21.46 -15.64 -26.01
C MET A 364 -22.45 -16.64 -25.39
N SER A 365 -21.92 -17.63 -24.68
CA SER A 365 -22.72 -18.69 -24.06
C SER A 365 -23.70 -18.12 -23.01
N PHE A 366 -23.24 -17.17 -22.20
CA PHE A 366 -24.00 -16.53 -21.15
C PHE A 366 -25.17 -15.72 -21.73
N TYR A 367 -24.91 -14.93 -22.77
CA TYR A 367 -25.94 -14.17 -23.46
C TYR A 367 -27.02 -15.09 -24.04
N ARG A 368 -26.62 -16.13 -24.79
CA ARG A 368 -27.57 -17.06 -25.45
C ARG A 368 -28.39 -17.87 -24.46
N ASN A 369 -27.76 -18.31 -23.37
CA ASN A 369 -28.38 -19.23 -22.42
C ASN A 369 -29.22 -18.52 -21.36
N TYR A 370 -28.84 -17.30 -20.96
CA TYR A 370 -29.45 -16.62 -19.81
C TYR A 370 -30.05 -15.24 -20.14
N LEU A 371 -29.39 -14.40 -20.95
CA LEU A 371 -29.90 -13.04 -21.20
C LEU A 371 -30.98 -12.97 -22.29
N LYS A 372 -30.97 -13.89 -23.26
CA LYS A 372 -31.98 -13.94 -24.34
C LYS A 372 -33.32 -14.53 -23.89
N LYS A 373 -33.35 -15.27 -22.77
CA LYS A 373 -34.54 -15.97 -22.29
C LYS A 373 -35.14 -15.20 -21.11
N ASN A 374 -36.34 -14.65 -21.28
CA ASN A 374 -36.99 -13.82 -20.24
C ASN A 374 -37.03 -14.50 -18.86
N ASN A 375 -37.41 -15.79 -18.81
CA ASN A 375 -37.47 -16.53 -17.53
C ASN A 375 -36.11 -16.67 -16.83
N GLU A 376 -35.01 -16.68 -17.59
CA GLU A 376 -33.66 -16.76 -17.01
C GLU A 376 -33.16 -15.37 -16.60
N LEU A 377 -33.49 -14.35 -17.38
CA LEU A 377 -33.22 -12.96 -17.04
C LEU A 377 -33.91 -12.54 -15.75
N GLU A 378 -35.17 -12.93 -15.54
CA GLU A 378 -35.91 -12.66 -14.30
C GLU A 378 -35.25 -13.33 -13.09
N LYS A 379 -34.77 -14.58 -13.22
CA LYS A 379 -34.02 -15.25 -12.14
C LYS A 379 -32.72 -14.52 -11.81
N ILE A 380 -31.97 -14.11 -12.84
CA ILE A 380 -30.75 -13.30 -12.68
C ILE A 380 -31.05 -12.00 -11.95
N LEU A 381 -32.12 -11.31 -12.32
CA LEU A 381 -32.47 -10.00 -11.76
C LEU A 381 -32.98 -10.11 -10.31
N ASN A 382 -33.78 -11.13 -9.99
CA ASN A 382 -34.45 -11.27 -8.70
C ASN A 382 -33.63 -12.02 -7.65
N ASP A 383 -32.59 -12.77 -8.06
CA ASP A 383 -31.75 -13.56 -7.15
C ASP A 383 -30.26 -13.42 -7.53
N PRO A 384 -29.48 -12.58 -6.83
CA PRO A 384 -28.05 -12.46 -7.07
C PRO A 384 -27.29 -13.79 -6.89
N ASP A 385 -27.73 -14.63 -5.95
CA ASP A 385 -27.11 -15.93 -5.67
C ASP A 385 -27.32 -16.92 -6.82
N TYR A 386 -28.38 -16.76 -7.62
CA TYR A 386 -28.62 -17.57 -8.81
C TYR A 386 -27.40 -17.52 -9.74
N ILE A 387 -26.88 -16.32 -10.02
CA ILE A 387 -25.71 -16.11 -10.89
C ILE A 387 -24.49 -16.81 -10.33
N LEU A 388 -24.24 -16.68 -9.02
CA LEU A 388 -23.10 -17.30 -8.34
C LEU A 388 -23.14 -18.83 -8.39
N ASN A 389 -24.33 -19.41 -8.50
CA ASN A 389 -24.54 -20.85 -8.59
C ASN A 389 -24.58 -21.38 -10.04
N LEU A 390 -24.54 -20.49 -11.05
CA LEU A 390 -24.50 -20.91 -12.45
C LEU A 390 -23.18 -21.62 -12.75
N LYS A 391 -23.26 -22.91 -13.06
CA LYS A 391 -22.14 -23.71 -13.57
C LYS A 391 -21.88 -23.39 -15.05
N ILE A 392 -21.43 -22.16 -15.35
CA ILE A 392 -21.02 -21.78 -16.71
C ILE A 392 -19.67 -22.45 -17.00
N LYS A 393 -19.72 -23.66 -17.54
CA LYS A 393 -18.53 -24.32 -18.08
C LYS A 393 -18.11 -23.57 -19.35
N ASN A 394 -16.83 -23.21 -19.45
CA ASN A 394 -16.19 -22.67 -20.65
C ASN A 394 -16.71 -21.29 -21.08
N MET A 395 -16.47 -20.24 -20.26
CA MET A 395 -16.61 -18.87 -20.75
C MET A 395 -15.65 -18.66 -21.93
N MET A 396 -16.19 -18.14 -23.03
CA MET A 396 -15.47 -18.00 -24.29
C MET A 396 -14.39 -16.93 -24.22
N CYS A 397 -14.56 -15.89 -23.39
CA CYS A 397 -13.71 -14.71 -23.36
C CYS A 397 -13.86 -13.88 -22.07
N GLU A 398 -12.93 -12.95 -21.84
CA GLU A 398 -12.99 -12.01 -20.70
C GLU A 398 -14.23 -11.10 -20.74
N THR A 399 -14.68 -10.70 -21.94
CA THR A 399 -15.88 -9.88 -22.13
C THR A 399 -17.14 -10.56 -21.56
N GLU A 400 -17.23 -11.88 -21.69
CA GLU A 400 -18.36 -12.65 -21.17
C GLU A 400 -18.35 -12.71 -19.64
N LYS A 401 -17.16 -12.80 -19.04
CA LYS A 401 -16.99 -12.69 -17.59
C LYS A 401 -17.40 -11.32 -17.07
N GLN A 402 -17.00 -10.23 -17.74
CA GLN A 402 -17.45 -8.89 -17.40
C GLN A 402 -18.97 -8.76 -17.46
N LEU A 403 -19.61 -9.33 -18.49
CA LEU A 403 -21.05 -9.34 -18.62
C LEU A 403 -21.74 -10.02 -17.43
N VAL A 404 -21.20 -11.14 -16.94
CA VAL A 404 -21.70 -11.81 -15.73
C VAL A 404 -21.54 -10.89 -14.50
N LEU A 405 -20.38 -10.25 -14.34
CA LEU A 405 -20.14 -9.32 -13.23
C LEU A 405 -21.12 -8.14 -13.25
N TYR A 406 -21.39 -7.56 -14.42
CA TYR A 406 -22.39 -6.50 -14.55
C TYR A 406 -23.80 -6.99 -14.26
N CYS A 407 -24.19 -8.19 -14.71
CA CYS A 407 -25.51 -8.75 -14.38
C CYS A 407 -25.65 -9.00 -12.88
N TYR A 408 -24.59 -9.47 -12.22
CA TYR A 408 -24.56 -9.61 -10.77
C TYR A 408 -24.72 -8.27 -10.07
N LEU A 409 -23.99 -7.25 -10.48
CA LEU A 409 -24.12 -5.89 -9.95
C LEU A 409 -25.53 -5.30 -10.13
N ILE A 410 -26.12 -5.47 -11.32
CA ILE A 410 -27.50 -5.04 -11.60
C ILE A 410 -28.49 -5.74 -10.66
N SER A 411 -28.32 -7.05 -10.44
CA SER A 411 -29.14 -7.83 -9.51
C SER A 411 -29.00 -7.33 -8.06
N LEU A 412 -27.76 -7.05 -7.61
CA LEU A 412 -27.52 -6.50 -6.27
C LEU A 412 -28.21 -5.13 -6.07
N VAL A 413 -28.14 -4.26 -7.08
CA VAL A 413 -28.83 -2.95 -7.06
C VAL A 413 -30.34 -3.14 -7.05
N HIS A 414 -30.87 -3.99 -7.93
CA HIS A 414 -32.31 -4.24 -8.04
C HIS A 414 -32.92 -4.71 -6.73
N ASN A 415 -32.22 -5.59 -6.01
CA ASN A 415 -32.68 -6.19 -4.76
C ASN A 415 -32.25 -5.41 -3.50
N ASN A 416 -31.57 -4.25 -3.65
CA ASN A 416 -31.00 -3.48 -2.53
C ASN A 416 -30.18 -4.36 -1.56
N THR A 417 -29.42 -5.32 -2.09
CA THR A 417 -28.73 -6.34 -1.28
C THR A 417 -27.63 -5.75 -0.41
N TYR A 418 -26.93 -4.73 -0.93
CA TYR A 418 -25.80 -4.09 -0.27
C TYR A 418 -25.97 -2.57 -0.23
N ASN A 419 -25.26 -1.94 0.71
CA ASN A 419 -25.11 -0.49 0.75
C ASN A 419 -24.46 0.03 -0.55
N THR A 420 -24.90 1.20 -1.03
CA THR A 420 -24.43 1.82 -2.28
C THR A 420 -22.91 1.99 -2.34
N PHE A 421 -22.24 2.27 -1.21
CA PHE A 421 -20.78 2.34 -1.14
C PHE A 421 -20.11 1.01 -1.51
N ILE A 422 -20.62 -0.13 -1.02
CA ILE A 422 -20.11 -1.46 -1.37
C ILE A 422 -20.30 -1.72 -2.86
N ILE A 423 -21.48 -1.39 -3.40
CA ILE A 423 -21.80 -1.54 -4.82
C ILE A 423 -20.84 -0.70 -5.67
N ASN A 424 -20.54 0.54 -5.26
CA ASN A 424 -19.58 1.40 -5.93
C ASN A 424 -18.17 0.80 -5.93
N VAL A 425 -17.71 0.24 -4.80
CA VAL A 425 -16.43 -0.47 -4.74
C VAL A 425 -16.42 -1.66 -5.71
N PHE A 426 -17.47 -2.49 -5.71
CA PHE A 426 -17.58 -3.60 -6.67
C PHE A 426 -17.55 -3.10 -8.12
N LEU A 427 -18.30 -2.05 -8.45
CA LEU A 427 -18.28 -1.43 -9.78
C LEU A 427 -16.87 -0.99 -10.17
N HIS A 428 -16.12 -0.36 -9.26
CA HIS A 428 -14.74 0.05 -9.52
C HIS A 428 -13.78 -1.14 -9.72
N THR A 429 -14.00 -2.28 -9.05
CA THR A 429 -13.20 -3.50 -9.29
C THR A 429 -13.41 -4.05 -10.70
N VAL A 430 -14.63 -3.90 -11.25
CA VAL A 430 -14.98 -4.29 -12.62
C VAL A 430 -14.55 -3.23 -13.64
N ALA A 431 -14.69 -1.94 -13.35
CA ALA A 431 -14.35 -0.87 -14.30
C ALA A 431 -12.84 -0.77 -14.60
N ASN A 432 -11.98 -1.26 -13.69
CA ASN A 432 -10.52 -1.24 -13.84
C ASN A 432 -9.96 -2.26 -14.86
N PHE A 433 -10.81 -2.96 -15.62
CA PHE A 433 -10.40 -3.70 -16.82
C PHE A 433 -10.06 -2.72 -17.96
N LYS A 434 -8.86 -2.16 -17.96
CA LYS A 434 -8.23 -1.53 -19.13
C LYS A 434 -7.01 -2.29 -19.58
#